data_AF-A0A345VC10-F1
#
_entry.id   AF-A0A345VC10-F1
#
_cell.length_a   1.000
_cell.length_b   1.000
_cell.length_c   1.000
_cell.angle_alpha   90.00
_cell.angle_beta   90.00
_cell.angle_gamma   90.00
#
_symmetry.space_group_name_H-M   'P 1'
#
loop_
_entity.id
_entity.type
_entity.pdbx_description
1 polymer ?
#
loop_
_entity_poly.entity_id
_entity_poly.type
_entity_poly.pdbx_seq_one_letter_code
_entity_poly.pdbx_strand_id
1 'polypeptide(L)'
;MLPLLLTTLPAFVLTASGCTPAPLVCPAEGFVNLDPVRLDLSALPAVTSVSACFGPGDRCTPVPLTRDSSGRWMVPQTPPFVQPDNAPVPLPRIRVVVKSDHDISDRLYGIEHTPPRGGCDNTYDLVPVKVL
;
A
#
# COMPACT_ATOMS: atom_id res chain seq x y z
N MET A 1 14.22 -23.50 84.41
CA MET A 1 13.20 -22.66 83.73
C MET A 1 13.76 -22.29 82.37
N LEU A 2 13.10 -22.77 81.31
CA LEU A 2 13.45 -22.56 79.91
C LEU A 2 12.85 -21.23 79.42
N PRO A 3 13.49 -20.52 78.47
CA PRO A 3 12.69 -19.95 77.39
C PRO A 3 13.27 -20.23 76.00
N LEU A 4 12.35 -20.66 75.14
CA LEU A 4 12.37 -20.70 73.68
C LEU A 4 13.07 -19.46 73.08
N LEU A 5 14.13 -19.67 72.29
CA LEU A 5 14.53 -18.69 71.28
C LEU A 5 13.95 -19.11 69.93
N LEU A 6 13.06 -18.25 69.42
CA LEU A 6 12.44 -18.30 68.11
C LEU A 6 13.50 -18.34 67.00
N THR A 7 13.44 -19.37 66.16
CA THR A 7 14.12 -19.44 64.87
C THR A 7 13.47 -18.47 63.88
N THR A 8 14.15 -17.36 63.56
CA THR A 8 13.78 -16.46 62.46
C THR A 8 14.24 -17.06 61.13
N LEU A 9 13.29 -17.52 60.30
CA LEU A 9 13.57 -17.85 58.91
C LEU A 9 13.90 -16.56 58.12
N PRO A 10 14.97 -16.53 57.32
CA PRO A 10 15.15 -15.44 56.36
C PRO A 10 14.13 -15.63 55.23
N ALA A 11 13.16 -14.72 55.15
CA ALA A 11 12.25 -14.64 54.00
C ALA A 11 13.07 -14.22 52.77
N PHE A 12 13.34 -15.17 51.88
CA PHE A 12 13.87 -14.91 50.54
C PHE A 12 12.80 -14.15 49.74
N VAL A 13 12.95 -12.83 49.65
CA VAL A 13 12.14 -12.01 48.76
C VAL A 13 12.74 -12.13 47.36
N LEU A 14 12.25 -13.09 46.59
CA LEU A 14 12.49 -13.14 45.14
C LEU A 14 11.81 -11.93 44.52
N THR A 15 12.56 -10.85 44.30
CA THR A 15 12.14 -9.77 43.42
C THR A 15 12.03 -10.37 42.02
N ALA A 16 10.80 -10.76 41.64
CA ALA A 16 10.48 -11.10 40.27
C ALA A 16 10.79 -9.85 39.43
N SER A 17 11.93 -9.85 38.76
CA SER A 17 12.21 -8.95 37.65
C SER A 17 11.14 -9.23 36.61
N GLY A 18 10.07 -8.43 36.63
CA GLY A 18 9.08 -8.44 35.57
C GLY A 18 9.82 -8.11 34.28
N CYS A 19 9.99 -9.10 33.42
CA CYS A 19 10.32 -8.87 32.02
C CYS A 19 9.12 -8.18 31.39
N THR A 20 8.96 -6.88 31.62
CA THR A 20 8.10 -6.08 30.76
C THR A 20 8.76 -6.12 29.38
N PRO A 21 8.04 -6.51 28.32
CA PRO A 21 8.58 -6.44 26.97
C PRO A 21 9.14 -5.03 26.77
N ALA A 22 10.41 -4.95 26.38
CA ALA A 22 11.00 -3.67 26.03
C ALA A 22 10.07 -2.98 25.00
N PRO A 23 9.80 -1.68 25.13
CA PRO A 23 8.97 -0.98 24.16
C PRO A 23 9.57 -1.19 22.77
N LEU A 24 8.72 -1.58 21.82
CA LEU A 24 9.13 -1.74 20.42
C LEU A 24 9.51 -0.35 19.90
N VAL A 25 10.82 -0.10 19.75
CA VAL A 25 11.35 1.14 19.16
C VAL A 25 11.59 0.88 17.68
N CYS A 26 10.77 1.48 16.82
CA CYS A 26 10.92 1.38 15.37
C CYS A 26 11.72 2.58 14.83
N PRO A 27 12.61 2.37 13.85
CA PRO A 27 13.23 3.47 13.14
C PRO A 27 12.18 4.25 12.33
N ALA A 28 12.39 5.56 12.13
CA ALA A 28 11.51 6.41 11.34
C ALA A 28 11.81 6.26 9.84
N GLU A 29 11.57 5.07 9.31
CA GLU A 29 11.74 4.78 7.88
C GLU A 29 10.40 4.91 7.15
N GLY A 30 10.42 5.57 5.99
CA GLY A 30 9.25 5.70 5.12
C GLY A 30 9.28 4.63 4.03
N PHE A 31 8.14 3.97 3.81
CA PHE A 31 7.96 3.06 2.68
C PHE A 31 7.13 3.70 1.57
N VAL A 32 7.57 3.49 0.33
CA VAL A 32 6.88 3.92 -0.88
C VAL A 32 6.72 2.72 -1.80
N ASN A 33 5.47 2.39 -2.16
CA ASN A 33 5.19 1.36 -3.15
C ASN A 33 5.19 1.95 -4.57
N LEU A 34 6.15 1.55 -5.39
CA LEU A 34 6.28 1.96 -6.81
C LEU A 34 5.86 0.86 -7.80
N ASP A 35 5.19 -0.18 -7.32
CA ASP A 35 4.68 -1.25 -8.19
C ASP A 35 3.67 -0.70 -9.20
N PRO A 36 3.55 -1.33 -10.38
CA PRO A 36 2.54 -0.94 -11.35
C PRO A 36 1.12 -1.06 -10.78
N VAL A 37 0.28 -0.07 -11.07
CA VAL A 37 -1.12 -0.04 -10.62
C VAL A 37 -1.92 -1.00 -11.50
N ARG A 38 -2.60 -1.95 -10.88
CA ARG A 38 -3.48 -2.88 -11.60
C ARG A 38 -4.84 -2.24 -11.83
N LEU A 39 -5.31 -2.29 -13.07
CA LEU A 39 -6.70 -1.94 -13.42
C LEU A 39 -7.56 -3.21 -13.46
N ASP A 40 -8.72 -3.13 -12.82
CA ASP A 40 -9.77 -4.14 -12.91
C ASP A 40 -10.92 -3.61 -13.77
N LEU A 41 -11.06 -4.18 -14.97
CA LEU A 41 -12.08 -3.82 -15.96
C LEU A 41 -13.14 -4.92 -16.09
N SER A 42 -13.25 -5.86 -15.12
CA SER A 42 -14.17 -6.99 -15.23
C SER A 42 -15.65 -6.59 -15.35
N ALA A 43 -15.99 -5.37 -14.95
CA ALA A 43 -17.34 -4.82 -15.04
C ALA A 43 -17.68 -4.27 -16.44
N LEU A 44 -16.70 -4.09 -17.33
CA LEU A 44 -16.88 -3.46 -18.63
C LEU A 44 -16.95 -4.51 -19.75
N PRO A 45 -18.05 -4.55 -20.53
CA PRO A 45 -18.12 -5.44 -21.69
C PRO A 45 -17.26 -4.92 -22.84
N ALA A 46 -16.66 -5.84 -23.61
CA ALA A 46 -16.03 -5.57 -24.91
C ALA A 46 -15.04 -4.38 -24.92
N VAL A 47 -14.09 -4.35 -23.97
CA VAL A 47 -13.03 -3.34 -23.96
C VAL A 47 -12.11 -3.52 -25.17
N THR A 48 -12.04 -2.51 -26.03
CA THR A 48 -11.21 -2.51 -27.25
C THR A 48 -9.87 -1.83 -27.04
N SER A 49 -9.81 -0.78 -26.22
CA SER A 49 -8.54 -0.16 -25.83
C SER A 49 -8.60 0.47 -24.44
N VAL A 50 -7.44 0.53 -23.79
CA VAL A 50 -7.26 1.16 -22.49
C VAL A 50 -6.04 2.07 -22.57
N SER A 51 -6.15 3.28 -22.06
CA SER A 51 -5.04 4.21 -21.89
C SER A 51 -5.07 4.77 -20.47
N ALA A 52 -3.93 5.11 -19.91
CA ALA A 52 -3.88 5.71 -18.59
C ALA A 52 -2.73 6.69 -18.43
N CYS A 53 -2.81 7.55 -17.43
CA CYS A 53 -1.70 8.39 -17.01
C CYS A 53 -1.86 8.82 -15.54
N PHE A 54 -0.73 9.14 -14.93
CA PHE A 54 -0.63 9.80 -13.64
C PHE A 54 -0.17 11.23 -13.86
N GLY A 55 -0.90 12.20 -13.32
CA GLY A 55 -0.52 13.60 -13.41
C GLY A 55 -1.08 14.44 -12.28
N PRO A 56 -0.40 15.52 -11.90
CA PRO A 56 -0.86 16.42 -10.87
C PRO A 56 -2.13 17.16 -11.34
N GLY A 57 -3.10 17.29 -10.44
CA GLY A 57 -4.34 18.04 -10.71
C GLY A 57 -5.10 17.54 -11.95
N ASP A 58 -5.01 16.24 -12.23
CA ASP A 58 -5.76 15.56 -13.30
C ASP A 58 -5.30 15.91 -14.72
N ARG A 59 -4.12 16.53 -14.84
CA ARG A 59 -3.52 16.96 -16.10
C ARG A 59 -2.42 16.01 -16.52
N CYS A 60 -2.76 15.11 -17.43
CA CYS A 60 -1.82 14.27 -18.17
C CYS A 60 -2.48 13.80 -19.47
N THR A 61 -1.64 13.37 -20.42
CA THR A 61 -2.08 12.73 -21.67
C THR A 61 -2.08 11.22 -21.47
N PRO A 62 -3.25 10.55 -21.56
CA PRO A 62 -3.34 9.10 -21.43
C PRO A 62 -2.48 8.38 -22.47
N VAL A 63 -1.68 7.43 -22.00
CA VAL A 63 -0.82 6.60 -22.85
C VAL A 63 -1.48 5.23 -23.04
N PRO A 64 -1.55 4.70 -24.27
CA PRO A 64 -2.08 3.36 -24.52
C PRO A 64 -1.39 2.29 -23.68
N LEU A 65 -2.19 1.44 -23.05
CA LEU A 65 -1.72 0.27 -22.32
C LEU A 65 -1.78 -0.96 -23.20
N THR A 66 -0.91 -1.91 -22.88
CA THR A 66 -1.00 -3.29 -23.38
C THR A 66 -1.18 -4.19 -22.17
N ARG A 67 -1.91 -5.30 -22.33
CA ARG A 67 -1.98 -6.32 -21.29
C ARG A 67 -0.60 -6.95 -21.10
N ASP A 68 -0.26 -7.26 -19.86
CA ASP A 68 0.94 -8.03 -19.55
C ASP A 68 0.80 -9.50 -20.02
N SER A 69 1.85 -10.29 -19.87
CA SER A 69 1.87 -11.71 -20.24
C SER A 69 0.84 -12.57 -19.50
N SER A 70 0.30 -12.08 -18.39
CA SER A 70 -0.78 -12.72 -17.63
C SER A 70 -2.18 -12.17 -17.96
N GLY A 71 -2.28 -11.32 -18.97
CA GLY A 71 -3.54 -10.71 -19.42
C GLY A 71 -4.04 -9.58 -18.51
N ARG A 72 -3.23 -9.07 -17.58
CA ARG A 72 -3.61 -7.97 -16.67
C ARG A 72 -3.27 -6.62 -17.27
N TRP A 73 -4.07 -5.61 -16.94
CA TRP A 73 -3.78 -4.22 -17.26
C TRP A 73 -2.96 -3.61 -16.11
N MET A 74 -1.69 -3.37 -16.36
CA MET A 74 -0.75 -2.84 -15.37
C MET A 74 -0.24 -1.48 -15.86
N VAL A 75 -0.36 -0.45 -15.02
CA VAL A 75 0.10 0.91 -15.34
C VAL A 75 1.38 1.20 -14.57
N PRO A 76 2.55 1.25 -15.23
CA PRO A 76 3.81 1.54 -14.57
C PRO A 76 3.83 2.94 -13.96
N GLN A 77 4.34 3.09 -12.74
CA GLN A 77 4.55 4.40 -12.11
C GLN A 77 5.85 5.05 -12.58
N THR A 78 6.08 5.04 -13.90
CA THR A 78 7.26 5.61 -14.57
C THR A 78 6.85 6.30 -15.88
N PRO A 79 7.72 7.13 -16.49
CA PRO A 79 7.49 7.64 -17.84
C PRO A 79 7.22 6.50 -18.84
N PRO A 80 6.36 6.71 -19.85
CA PRO A 80 5.62 7.94 -20.17
C PRO A 80 4.28 8.09 -19.42
N PHE A 81 3.95 7.18 -18.50
CA PHE A 81 2.67 7.18 -17.79
C PHE A 81 2.62 8.22 -16.67
N VAL A 82 3.75 8.50 -16.02
CA VAL A 82 3.88 9.57 -15.01
C VAL A 82 4.30 10.86 -15.71
N GLN A 83 3.49 11.91 -15.55
CA GLN A 83 3.69 13.20 -16.21
C GLN A 83 3.54 14.37 -15.22
N PRO A 84 4.45 15.35 -15.22
CA PRO A 84 5.72 15.35 -15.96
C PRO A 84 6.64 14.20 -15.51
N ASP A 85 7.66 13.85 -16.30
CA ASP A 85 8.53 12.70 -16.04
C ASP A 85 9.23 12.74 -14.66
N ASN A 86 9.34 13.93 -14.07
CA ASN A 86 9.91 14.18 -12.74
C ASN A 86 8.87 14.36 -11.63
N ALA A 87 7.60 14.02 -11.87
CA ALA A 87 6.57 14.13 -10.85
C ALA A 87 6.88 13.20 -9.65
N PRO A 88 6.62 13.67 -8.41
CA PRO A 88 6.82 12.84 -7.23
C PRO A 88 5.81 11.67 -7.23
N VAL A 89 6.34 10.46 -7.03
CA VAL A 89 5.58 9.22 -6.88
C VAL A 89 5.62 8.76 -5.40
N PRO A 90 4.59 8.07 -4.92
CA PRO A 90 3.42 7.58 -5.66
C PRO A 90 2.36 8.67 -5.82
N LEU A 91 1.63 8.65 -6.93
CA LEU A 91 0.53 9.59 -7.17
C LEU A 91 -0.80 8.99 -6.67
N PRO A 92 -1.63 9.74 -5.94
CA PRO A 92 -2.81 9.18 -5.26
C PRO A 92 -3.98 8.87 -6.21
N ARG A 93 -3.88 9.28 -7.48
CA ARG A 93 -4.94 9.16 -8.47
C ARG A 93 -4.37 8.81 -9.83
N ILE A 94 -5.18 8.12 -10.62
CA ILE A 94 -4.88 7.73 -11.99
C ILE A 94 -6.03 8.14 -12.91
N ARG A 95 -5.72 8.73 -14.06
CA ARG A 95 -6.69 8.95 -15.14
C ARG A 95 -6.68 7.73 -16.04
N VAL A 96 -7.85 7.18 -16.31
CA VAL A 96 -8.03 6.01 -17.17
C VAL A 96 -9.04 6.35 -18.25
N VAL A 97 -8.66 6.08 -19.49
CA VAL A 97 -9.53 6.14 -20.66
C VAL A 97 -9.76 4.72 -21.15
N VAL A 98 -11.02 4.29 -21.16
CA VAL A 98 -11.42 2.99 -21.69
C VAL A 98 -12.33 3.22 -22.89
N LYS A 99 -12.02 2.55 -23.98
CA LYS A 99 -12.89 2.46 -25.14
C LYS A 99 -13.49 1.07 -25.23
N SER A 100 -14.79 1.02 -25.43
CA SER A 100 -15.53 -0.17 -25.85
C SER A 100 -16.08 0.05 -27.26
N ASP A 101 -16.83 -0.91 -27.80
CA ASP A 101 -17.43 -0.81 -29.13
C ASP A 101 -18.41 0.37 -29.26
N HIS A 102 -19.07 0.75 -28.16
CA HIS A 102 -20.15 1.74 -28.18
C HIS A 102 -19.95 2.92 -27.22
N ASP A 103 -18.95 2.86 -26.34
CA ASP A 103 -18.76 3.87 -25.30
C ASP A 103 -17.29 4.20 -25.06
N ILE A 104 -17.05 5.43 -24.60
CA ILE A 104 -15.75 5.91 -24.14
C ILE A 104 -15.93 6.45 -22.72
N SER A 105 -15.24 5.83 -21.77
CA SER A 105 -15.13 6.31 -20.40
C SER A 105 -13.78 6.99 -20.21
N ASP A 106 -13.77 8.20 -19.68
CA ASP A 106 -12.58 8.97 -19.32
C ASP A 106 -12.76 9.52 -17.90
N ARG A 107 -12.07 8.91 -16.94
CA ARG A 107 -12.34 9.13 -15.51
C ARG A 107 -11.06 9.10 -14.69
N LEU A 108 -11.16 9.72 -13.52
CA LEU A 108 -10.13 9.70 -12.48
C LEU A 108 -10.54 8.73 -11.39
N TYR A 109 -9.59 7.92 -10.97
CA TYR A 109 -9.78 6.93 -9.91
C TYR A 109 -8.76 7.16 -8.81
N GLY A 110 -9.18 6.97 -7.56
CA GLY A 110 -8.27 6.91 -6.42
C GLY A 110 -7.48 5.61 -6.44
N ILE A 111 -6.22 5.67 -6.01
CA ILE A 111 -5.37 4.50 -5.83
C ILE A 111 -5.35 4.18 -4.35
N GLU A 112 -6.09 3.14 -3.98
CA GLU A 112 -6.16 2.67 -2.61
C GLU A 112 -5.00 1.72 -2.31
N HIS A 113 -4.70 1.55 -1.03
CA HIS A 113 -3.69 0.63 -0.55
C HIS A 113 -4.21 -0.16 0.66
N THR A 114 -3.58 -1.30 0.93
CA THR A 114 -3.85 -2.05 2.15
C THR A 114 -3.41 -1.27 3.38
N PRO A 115 -3.93 -1.62 4.57
CA PRO A 115 -3.28 -1.21 5.82
C PRO A 115 -1.81 -1.69 5.85
N PRO A 116 -0.92 -0.97 6.57
CA PRO A 116 0.45 -1.44 6.78
C PRO A 116 0.47 -2.81 7.46
N ARG A 117 1.48 -3.62 7.14
CA ARG A 117 1.62 -4.98 7.71
C ARG A 117 1.78 -5.02 9.23
N GLY A 118 2.26 -3.92 9.82
CA GLY A 118 2.23 -3.68 11.27
C GLY A 118 3.57 -3.92 11.96
N GLY A 119 3.61 -3.66 13.27
CA GLY A 119 4.87 -3.65 14.03
C GLY A 119 5.78 -2.51 13.54
N CYS A 120 7.02 -2.85 13.17
CA CYS A 120 7.94 -1.91 12.50
C CYS A 120 7.91 -2.01 10.97
N ASP A 121 7.05 -2.84 10.39
CA ASP A 121 6.89 -2.97 8.94
C ASP A 121 5.74 -2.07 8.46
N ASN A 122 6.11 -0.99 7.78
CA ASN A 122 5.18 -0.04 7.17
C ASN A 122 4.90 -0.32 5.69
N THR A 123 5.29 -1.50 5.17
CA THR A 123 4.96 -1.91 3.80
C THR A 123 3.47 -2.08 3.61
N TYR A 124 3.00 -1.75 2.40
CA TYR A 124 1.61 -1.88 1.97
C TYR A 124 1.56 -2.27 0.49
N ASP A 125 0.45 -2.87 0.09
CA ASP A 125 0.19 -3.27 -1.29
C ASP A 125 -0.86 -2.34 -1.92
N LEU A 126 -0.74 -2.08 -3.23
CA LEU A 126 -1.73 -1.31 -3.97
C LEU A 126 -2.97 -2.16 -4.27
N VAL A 127 -4.15 -1.61 -4.01
CA VAL A 127 -5.42 -2.26 -4.31
C VAL A 127 -5.75 -2.05 -5.79
N PRO A 128 -6.25 -3.07 -6.52
CA PRO A 128 -6.65 -2.90 -7.92
C PRO A 128 -7.72 -1.80 -8.08
N VAL A 129 -7.50 -0.91 -9.05
CA VAL A 129 -8.43 0.16 -9.38
C VAL A 129 -9.60 -0.42 -10.17
N LYS A 130 -10.80 -0.40 -9.59
CA LYS A 130 -12.03 -0.84 -10.27
C LYS A 130 -12.50 0.23 -11.25
N VAL A 131 -12.47 -0.11 -12.53
CA VAL A 131 -12.91 0.77 -13.62
C VAL A 131 -14.36 0.45 -13.97
N LEU A 132 -15.21 1.46 -13.79
CA LEU A 132 -16.67 1.42 -13.98
C LEU A 132 -17.11 2.52 -14.93
#